data_AF-A0A4Y7U3R5-F1
#
_entry.id   AF-A0A4Y7U3R5-F1
#
_cell.length_a   1.000
_cell.length_b   1.000
_cell.length_c   1.000
_cell.angle_alpha   90.00
_cell.angle_beta   90.00
_cell.angle_gamma   90.00
#
_symmetry.space_group_name_H-M   'P 1'
#
loop_
_entity.id
_entity.type
_entity.pdbx_description
1 polymer ?
#
loop_
_entity_poly.entity_id
_entity_poly.type
_entity_poly.pdbx_seq_one_letter_code
_entity_poly.pdbx_strand_id
1 'polypeptide(L)'
;TPVISSTTYTLVSVTGSNSCARSSAFTGGSATITINPIPGTPINSGLTQPTCAIQTGTLVLSGLPNISSYTIVQSGSSANNYTGGSGPDPTTYVVTG
;
A
#
# COMPACT_ATOMS: atom_id res chain seq x y z
N THR A 1 -16.10 1.10 2.57
CA THR A 1 -14.96 1.84 1.99
C THR A 1 -13.80 1.73 2.97
N PRO A 2 -12.58 1.41 2.50
CA PRO A 2 -11.41 1.40 3.40
C PRO A 2 -11.20 2.80 3.99
N VAL A 3 -10.82 2.88 5.26
CA VAL A 3 -10.48 4.15 5.91
C VAL A 3 -9.10 4.57 5.43
N ILE A 4 -9.02 5.76 4.81
CA ILE A 4 -7.78 6.30 4.23
C ILE A 4 -7.33 7.60 4.89
N SER A 5 -8.04 8.07 5.91
CA SER A 5 -7.69 9.32 6.58
C SER A 5 -6.91 9.04 7.86
N SER A 6 -5.79 9.73 8.02
CA SER A 6 -5.20 9.96 9.33
C SER A 6 -5.95 11.09 10.04
N THR A 7 -5.87 11.10 11.37
CA THR A 7 -6.41 12.19 12.20
C THR A 7 -5.31 12.67 13.13
N THR A 8 -5.13 13.99 13.17
CA THR A 8 -4.19 14.66 14.07
C THR A 8 -4.96 15.32 15.20
N TYR A 9 -4.62 14.98 16.44
CA TYR A 9 -5.17 15.59 17.64
C TYR A 9 -4.18 16.62 18.18
N THR A 10 -4.67 17.81 18.51
CA THR A 10 -3.90 18.80 19.27
C THR A 10 -3.91 18.45 20.74
N LEU A 11 -2.73 18.39 21.34
CA LEU A 11 -2.59 18.11 22.76
C LEU A 11 -2.60 19.42 23.55
N VAL A 12 -3.48 19.51 24.53
CA VAL A 12 -3.59 20.65 25.45
C VAL A 12 -3.22 20.23 26.86
N SER A 13 -2.49 21.10 27.54
CA SER A 13 -2.18 20.93 28.96
C SER A 13 -3.27 21.60 29.79
N VAL A 14 -3.74 20.91 30.81
CA VAL A 14 -4.73 21.44 31.76
C VAL A 14 -4.09 21.61 33.14
N THR A 15 -4.49 22.66 33.86
CA THR A 15 -4.07 22.93 35.23
C THR A 15 -5.30 22.89 36.13
N GLY A 16 -5.24 22.11 37.20
CA GLY A 16 -6.32 22.00 38.17
C GLY A 16 -6.49 23.28 38.99
N SER A 17 -7.67 23.46 39.58
CA SER A 17 -7.98 24.64 40.43
C SER A 17 -7.09 24.75 41.67
N ASN A 18 -6.51 23.63 42.10
CA ASN A 18 -5.52 23.54 43.17
C ASN A 18 -4.09 23.85 42.71
N SER A 19 -3.93 24.50 41.55
CA SER A 19 -2.64 24.77 40.90
C SER A 19 -1.83 23.52 40.56
N CYS A 20 -2.45 22.33 40.62
CA CYS A 20 -1.82 21.09 40.18
C CYS A 20 -1.75 21.10 38.66
N ALA A 21 -0.56 21.38 38.14
CA ALA A 21 -0.22 21.24 36.74
C ALA A 21 0.67 20.01 36.54
N ARG A 22 0.64 19.46 35.33
CA ARG A 22 1.64 18.44 34.94
C ARG A 22 3.04 19.05 35.03
N SER A 23 4.00 18.29 35.56
CA SER A 23 5.39 18.72 35.75
C SER A 23 6.29 18.49 34.52
N SER A 24 5.83 17.71 33.54
CA SER A 24 6.53 17.44 32.29
C SER A 24 5.77 18.03 31.11
N ALA A 25 6.46 18.53 30.08
CA ALA A 25 5.82 18.99 28.83
C ALA A 25 5.50 17.80 27.90
N PHE A 26 4.65 18.00 26.88
CA PHE A 26 4.51 16.98 25.84
C PHE A 26 5.78 17.04 24.99
N THR A 27 6.22 15.89 24.47
CA THR A 27 7.35 15.84 23.53
C THR A 27 7.02 16.56 22.20
N GLY A 28 5.73 16.82 21.93
CA GLY A 28 5.22 17.62 20.80
C GLY A 28 3.77 18.09 21.01
N GLY A 29 3.27 19.04 20.20
CA GLY A 29 1.95 19.65 20.34
C GLY A 29 0.77 18.84 19.77
N SER A 30 1.03 17.66 19.21
CA SER A 30 0.02 16.83 18.57
C SER A 30 0.30 15.34 18.70
N ALA A 31 -0.76 14.54 18.67
CA ALA A 31 -0.70 13.09 18.48
C ALA A 31 -1.39 12.73 17.16
N THR A 32 -0.73 11.89 16.35
CA THR A 32 -1.26 11.47 15.05
C THR A 32 -1.66 10.02 15.08
N ILE A 33 -2.87 9.71 14.63
CA ILE A 33 -3.31 8.34 14.35
C ILE A 33 -3.17 8.13 12.85
N THR A 34 -2.23 7.25 12.48
CA THR A 34 -2.01 6.87 11.08
C THR A 34 -2.79 5.60 10.78
N ILE A 35 -3.63 5.65 9.75
CA ILE A 35 -4.30 4.47 9.22
C ILE A 35 -3.47 3.97 8.04
N ASN A 36 -3.03 2.72 8.12
CA ASN A 36 -2.35 2.03 7.02
C ASN A 36 -3.40 1.15 6.33
N PRO A 37 -3.98 1.59 5.19
CA PRO A 37 -4.98 0.79 4.49
C PRO A 37 -4.35 -0.49 3.96
N ILE A 38 -5.11 -1.59 4.03
CA ILE A 38 -4.72 -2.81 3.33
C ILE A 38 -4.76 -2.56 1.81
N PRO A 39 -3.79 -3.07 1.05
CA PRO A 39 -3.85 -3.06 -0.41
C PRO A 39 -5.17 -3.63 -0.92
N GLY A 40 -5.72 -3.02 -1.96
CA GLY A 40 -6.84 -3.59 -2.71
C GLY A 40 -6.43 -4.91 -3.37
N THR A 41 -7.42 -5.75 -3.67
CA THR A 41 -7.20 -6.95 -4.49
C THR A 41 -6.76 -6.52 -5.90
N PRO A 42 -5.64 -7.07 -6.42
CA PRO A 42 -5.25 -6.83 -7.81
C PRO A 42 -6.35 -7.27 -8.77
N ILE A 43 -6.50 -6.51 -9.86
CA ILE A 43 -7.48 -6.75 -10.91
C ILE A 43 -6.74 -7.22 -12.15
N ASN A 44 -7.22 -8.31 -12.76
CA ASN A 44 -6.78 -8.71 -14.09
C ASN A 44 -7.39 -7.77 -15.13
N SER A 45 -6.56 -6.94 -15.78
CA SER A 45 -7.00 -5.97 -16.79
C SER A 45 -6.69 -6.40 -18.23
N GLY A 46 -5.99 -7.51 -18.43
CA GLY A 46 -5.66 -7.98 -19.77
C GLY A 46 -4.96 -9.34 -19.77
N LEU A 47 -5.32 -10.17 -20.73
CA LEU A 47 -4.74 -11.50 -20.93
C LEU A 47 -4.46 -11.73 -22.41
N THR A 48 -3.24 -12.13 -22.74
CA THR A 48 -2.87 -12.66 -24.06
C THR A 48 -2.35 -14.08 -23.89
N GLN A 49 -3.05 -15.04 -24.47
CA GLN A 49 -2.67 -16.45 -24.41
C GLN A 49 -1.59 -16.76 -25.45
N PRO A 50 -0.67 -17.71 -25.16
CA PRO A 50 0.28 -18.19 -26.15
C PRO A 50 -0.43 -18.86 -27.32
N THR A 51 0.21 -18.81 -28.48
CA THR A 51 -0.22 -19.51 -29.70
C THR A 51 0.76 -20.62 -30.04
N CYS A 52 0.43 -21.52 -30.97
CA CYS A 52 1.39 -22.55 -31.42
C CYS A 52 2.67 -21.98 -32.04
N ALA A 53 2.63 -20.74 -32.56
CA ALA A 53 3.80 -20.07 -33.15
C ALA A 53 4.58 -19.23 -32.12
N ILE A 54 3.91 -18.75 -31.06
CA ILE A 54 4.49 -17.90 -30.02
C ILE A 54 4.11 -18.48 -28.66
N GLN A 55 5.08 -19.13 -28.01
CA GLN A 55 4.85 -19.86 -26.76
C GLN A 55 4.77 -18.97 -25.52
N THR A 56 4.91 -17.65 -25.67
CA THR A 56 4.83 -16.69 -24.56
C THR A 56 3.45 -16.06 -24.44
N GLY A 57 3.00 -15.89 -23.20
CA GLY A 57 1.75 -15.21 -22.85
C GLY A 57 1.99 -13.95 -22.02
N THR A 58 0.99 -13.07 -21.94
CA THR A 58 1.04 -11.88 -21.10
C THR A 58 -0.21 -11.75 -20.21
N LEU A 59 0.00 -11.28 -18.98
CA LEU A 59 -1.03 -10.92 -18.02
C LEU A 59 -0.77 -9.50 -17.53
N VAL A 60 -1.77 -8.63 -17.64
CA VAL A 60 -1.74 -7.27 -17.11
C VAL A 60 -2.53 -7.24 -15.81
N LEU A 61 -1.85 -6.87 -14.72
CA LEU A 61 -2.43 -6.65 -13.41
C LEU A 61 -2.57 -5.14 -13.19
N SER A 62 -3.69 -4.73 -12.61
CA SER A 62 -3.99 -3.35 -12.22
C SER A 62 -4.50 -3.30 -10.78
N GLY A 63 -4.65 -2.11 -10.20
CA GLY A 63 -5.13 -1.97 -8.81
C GLY A 63 -4.11 -2.48 -7.78
N LEU A 64 -2.84 -2.57 -8.16
CA LEU A 64 -1.74 -2.90 -7.25
C LEU A 64 -1.55 -1.76 -6.23
N PRO A 65 -1.05 -2.06 -5.02
CA PRO A 65 -0.83 -1.03 -4.00
C PRO A 65 0.11 0.06 -4.53
N ASN A 66 -0.27 1.33 -4.28
CA ASN A 66 0.55 2.50 -4.60
C ASN A 66 1.68 2.64 -3.57
N ILE A 67 2.63 1.71 -3.62
CA ILE A 67 3.82 1.67 -2.79
C ILE A 67 5.03 1.45 -3.69
N SER A 68 6.18 1.95 -3.27
CA SER A 68 7.42 1.97 -4.06
C SER A 68 8.01 0.58 -4.32
N SER A 69 7.49 -0.47 -3.68
CA SER A 69 7.98 -1.84 -3.84
C SER A 69 6.90 -2.86 -3.48
N TYR A 70 6.61 -3.79 -4.39
CA TYR A 70 5.81 -4.99 -4.12
C TYR A 70 6.37 -6.21 -4.86
N THR A 71 5.98 -7.39 -4.41
CA THR A 71 6.34 -8.67 -5.05
C THR A 71 5.06 -9.37 -5.52
N ILE A 72 5.03 -9.79 -6.78
CA ILE A 72 3.99 -10.66 -7.33
C ILE A 72 4.55 -12.09 -7.36
N VAL A 73 3.82 -13.01 -6.75
CA VAL A 73 4.17 -14.44 -6.72
C VAL A 73 3.26 -15.17 -7.71
N GLN A 74 3.85 -15.69 -8.78
CA GLN A 74 3.18 -16.59 -9.71
C GLN A 74 3.39 -18.02 -9.22
N SER A 75 2.29 -18.73 -8.95
CA SER A 75 2.28 -20.15 -8.61
C SER A 75 1.68 -20.98 -9.75
N GLY A 76 2.06 -22.26 -9.84
CA GLY A 76 1.62 -23.19 -10.90
C GLY A 76 2.78 -23.95 -11.53
N SER A 77 2.58 -24.45 -12.76
CA SER A 77 3.60 -25.21 -13.51
C SER A 77 4.88 -24.40 -13.79
N SER A 78 4.77 -23.08 -13.83
CA SER A 78 5.88 -22.15 -13.92
C SER A 78 5.78 -21.17 -12.74
N ALA A 79 6.66 -21.33 -11.75
CA ALA A 79 6.72 -20.46 -10.59
C ALA A 79 7.71 -19.32 -10.83
N ASN A 80 7.29 -18.08 -10.62
CA ASN A 80 8.12 -16.89 -10.81
C ASN A 80 7.80 -15.84 -9.75
N ASN A 81 8.79 -15.01 -9.43
CA ASN A 81 8.63 -13.85 -8.57
C ASN A 81 8.96 -12.58 -9.37
N TYR A 82 8.03 -11.66 -9.41
CA TYR A 82 8.19 -10.38 -10.09
C TYR A 82 8.26 -9.27 -9.06
N THR A 83 9.32 -8.47 -9.09
CA THR A 83 9.42 -7.25 -8.29
C THR A 83 8.89 -6.07 -9.11
N GLY A 84 7.97 -5.32 -8.52
CA GLY A 84 7.33 -4.15 -9.13
C GLY A 84 7.30 -2.95 -8.18
N GLY A 85 6.82 -1.82 -8.68
CA GLY A 85 6.71 -0.57 -7.92
C GLY A 85 7.69 0.55 -8.33
N SER A 86 8.63 0.28 -9.24
CA SER A 86 9.58 1.29 -9.76
C SER A 86 9.21 1.89 -11.14
N GLY A 87 8.02 1.59 -11.66
CA GLY A 87 7.58 1.99 -13.00
C GLY A 87 6.75 3.28 -13.05
N PRO A 88 6.44 3.80 -14.27
CA PRO A 88 5.65 5.02 -14.47
C PRO A 88 4.19 4.89 -14.00
N ASP A 89 3.69 3.66 -13.88
CA ASP A 89 2.42 3.36 -13.22
C ASP A 89 2.67 2.30 -12.13
N PRO A 90 2.85 2.68 -10.85
CA PRO A 90 3.08 1.73 -9.77
C PRO A 90 1.86 0.82 -9.52
N THR A 91 0.71 1.14 -10.12
CA THR A 91 -0.54 0.38 -9.94
C THR A 91 -0.77 -0.66 -11.02
N THR A 92 0.08 -0.72 -12.06
CA THR A 92 -0.03 -1.65 -13.19
C THR A 92 1.27 -2.46 -13.38
N TYR A 93 1.16 -3.76 -13.65
CA TYR A 93 2.31 -4.65 -13.92
C TYR A 93 2.01 -5.64 -15.06
N VAL A 94 2.99 -5.89 -15.92
CA VAL A 94 2.90 -6.88 -17.01
C VAL A 94 3.73 -8.11 -16.66
N VAL A 95 3.07 -9.24 -16.46
CA VAL A 95 3.69 -10.55 -16.28
C VAL A 95 3.83 -11.21 -17.65
N THR A 96 5.05 -11.60 -18.01
CA THR A 96 5.36 -12.41 -19.19
C THR A 96 5.72 -13.82 -18.76
N GLY A 97 5.04 -14.81 -19.31
CA GLY A 97 5.27 -16.25 -19.07
C GLY A 97 5.67 -16.99 -20.33
#